data_AF-A0A3Q9IA36-F1
#
_entry.id   AF-A0A3Q9IA36-F1
#
_cell.length_a   1.000
_cell.length_b   1.000
_cell.length_c   1.000
_cell.angle_alpha   90.00
_cell.angle_beta   90.00
_cell.angle_gamma   90.00
#
_symmetry.space_group_name_H-M   'P 1'
#
loop_
_entity.id
_entity.type
_entity.pdbx_description
1 polymer ?
#
loop_
_entity_poly.entity_id
_entity_poly.type
_entity_poly.pdbx_seq_one_letter_code
_entity_poly.pdbx_strand_id
1 'polypeptide(L)'
;MMTVGLEERDVYEDLDPHDTYFFKIGGHGLVCFHGRNYSIKKRLSAEQTSTMISDTSFYRISTNCYVNLFKISEIRDNMLLFRDEIHGIKTITVPRRNLEQIRRLLPHNRDAQIDQIHRVG
;
A
#
# COMPACT_ATOMS: atom_id res chain seq x y z
N MET A 1 -32.68 -18.98 -29.18
CA MET A 1 -31.24 -18.65 -29.27
C MET A 1 -31.06 -17.34 -28.52
N MET A 2 -30.60 -17.41 -27.28
CA MET A 2 -30.40 -16.24 -26.42
C MET A 2 -28.92 -16.28 -26.04
N THR A 3 -28.14 -15.37 -26.61
CA THR A 3 -26.75 -15.18 -26.18
C THR A 3 -26.83 -14.49 -24.84
N VAL A 4 -26.77 -15.26 -23.76
CA VAL A 4 -26.49 -14.71 -22.43
C VAL A 4 -25.03 -14.28 -22.50
N GLY A 5 -24.80 -13.05 -22.96
CA GLY A 5 -23.60 -12.32 -22.64
C GLY A 5 -23.62 -12.16 -21.13
N LEU A 6 -22.98 -13.09 -20.42
CA LEU A 6 -22.48 -12.80 -19.10
C LEU A 6 -21.54 -11.62 -19.32
N GLU A 7 -22.03 -10.41 -19.12
CA GLU A 7 -21.17 -9.29 -18.82
C GLU A 7 -20.37 -9.75 -17.60
N GLU A 8 -19.13 -10.20 -17.86
CA GLU A 8 -18.08 -10.28 -16.86
C GLU A 8 -17.95 -8.85 -16.33
N ARG A 9 -18.78 -8.51 -15.35
CA ARG A 9 -18.56 -7.35 -14.50
C ARG A 9 -17.17 -7.56 -13.92
N ASP A 10 -16.21 -6.81 -14.44
CA ASP A 10 -14.82 -6.87 -14.02
C ASP A 10 -14.80 -6.49 -12.53
N VAL A 11 -14.79 -7.50 -11.66
CA VAL A 11 -14.79 -7.37 -10.20
C VAL A 11 -13.61 -6.51 -9.70
N TYR A 12 -12.68 -6.16 -10.59
CA TYR A 12 -11.46 -5.40 -10.35
C TYR A 12 -11.43 -4.01 -10.99
N GLU A 13 -12.52 -3.56 -11.65
CA GLU A 13 -12.62 -2.16 -12.08
C GLU A 13 -12.55 -1.21 -10.88
N ASP A 14 -13.15 -1.60 -9.74
CA ASP A 14 -13.26 -0.80 -8.50
C ASP A 14 -12.14 -1.05 -7.46
N LEU A 15 -10.96 -1.54 -7.87
CA LEU A 15 -9.84 -1.64 -6.92
C LEU A 15 -9.40 -0.25 -6.47
N ASP A 16 -9.73 0.13 -5.24
CA ASP A 16 -9.14 1.28 -4.56
C ASP A 16 -7.67 0.95 -4.19
N PRO A 17 -6.67 1.67 -4.73
CA PRO A 17 -5.28 1.49 -4.34
C PRO A 17 -5.06 1.60 -2.83
N HIS A 18 -5.85 2.39 -2.10
CA HIS A 18 -5.70 2.56 -0.65
C HIS A 18 -6.06 1.31 0.16
N ASP A 19 -6.77 0.35 -0.43
CA ASP A 19 -7.03 -0.95 0.20
C ASP A 19 -5.87 -1.94 0.12
N THR A 20 -4.85 -1.63 -0.71
CA THR A 20 -3.64 -2.44 -0.81
C THR A 20 -2.69 -2.19 0.37
N TYR A 21 -1.93 -3.22 0.72
CA TYR A 21 -0.81 -3.09 1.67
C TYR A 21 0.44 -2.55 1.00
N PHE A 22 0.73 -3.05 -0.19
CA PHE A 22 1.80 -2.56 -1.03
C PHE A 22 1.49 -2.89 -2.49
N PHE A 23 2.16 -2.21 -3.40
CA PHE A 23 2.12 -2.55 -4.82
C PHE A 23 3.53 -2.60 -5.41
N LYS A 24 3.64 -3.34 -6.51
CA LYS A 24 4.86 -3.46 -7.29
C LYS A 24 4.60 -3.09 -8.74
N ILE A 25 5.42 -2.20 -9.27
CA ILE A 25 5.40 -1.81 -10.68
C ILE A 25 6.25 -2.80 -11.48
N GLY A 26 5.65 -3.41 -12.49
CA GLY A 26 6.30 -4.24 -13.49
C GLY A 26 6.51 -3.49 -14.80
N GLY A 27 6.96 -4.22 -15.82
CA GLY A 27 7.10 -3.67 -17.17
C GLY A 27 5.75 -3.38 -17.83
N HIS A 28 5.76 -2.50 -18.84
CA HIS A 28 4.62 -2.24 -19.74
C HIS A 28 3.30 -1.90 -19.01
N GLY A 29 3.39 -1.06 -17.98
CA GLY A 29 2.24 -0.57 -17.21
C GLY A 29 1.61 -1.62 -16.28
N LEU A 30 2.22 -2.80 -16.12
CA LEU A 30 1.69 -3.81 -15.20
C LEU A 30 1.95 -3.42 -13.75
N VAL A 31 0.92 -3.43 -12.91
CA VAL A 31 1.03 -3.19 -11.47
C VAL A 31 0.43 -4.37 -10.71
N CYS A 32 1.18 -4.88 -9.74
CA CYS A 32 0.75 -5.96 -8.84
C CYS A 32 0.38 -5.37 -7.49
N PHE A 33 -0.91 -5.43 -7.13
CA PHE A 33 -1.44 -4.99 -5.85
C PHE A 33 -1.52 -6.17 -4.88
N HIS A 34 -1.08 -5.98 -3.64
CA HIS A 34 -1.12 -6.98 -2.59
C HIS A 34 -1.93 -6.44 -1.41
N GLY A 35 -3.19 -6.83 -1.31
CA GLY A 35 -4.05 -6.47 -0.18
C GLY A 35 -4.22 -7.62 0.80
N ARG A 36 -5.31 -7.54 1.59
CA ARG A 36 -5.64 -8.50 2.64
C ARG A 36 -5.64 -9.94 2.14
N ASN A 37 -6.59 -10.32 1.29
CA ASN A 37 -6.77 -11.71 0.85
C ASN A 37 -6.57 -11.87 -0.67
N TYR A 38 -5.81 -10.97 -1.28
CA TYR A 38 -5.66 -10.96 -2.73
C TYR A 38 -4.24 -10.60 -3.18
N SER A 39 -3.94 -10.95 -4.43
CA SER A 39 -2.85 -10.36 -5.20
C SER A 39 -3.35 -10.20 -6.63
N ILE A 40 -3.54 -8.94 -7.05
CA ILE A 40 -4.20 -8.60 -8.32
C ILE A 40 -3.18 -7.94 -9.23
N LYS A 41 -3.21 -8.31 -10.51
CA LYS A 41 -2.39 -7.67 -11.54
C LYS A 41 -3.30 -6.82 -12.41
N LYS A 42 -3.02 -5.53 -12.54
CA LYS A 42 -3.77 -4.60 -13.38
C LYS A 42 -2.80 -3.83 -14.27
N ARG A 43 -3.16 -3.64 -15.54
CA ARG A 43 -2.41 -2.73 -16.42
C ARG A 43 -2.96 -1.32 -16.21
N LEU A 44 -2.10 -0.39 -15.86
CA LEU A 44 -2.42 1.02 -15.68
C LEU A 44 -1.79 1.84 -16.80
N SER A 45 -2.44 2.95 -17.14
CA SER A 45 -1.82 3.98 -17.97
C SER A 45 -0.65 4.64 -17.23
N ALA A 46 0.20 5.35 -17.98
CA ALA A 46 1.28 6.13 -17.40
C ALA A 46 0.75 7.20 -16.43
N GLU A 47 -0.37 7.84 -16.77
CA GLU A 47 -1.04 8.84 -15.93
C GLU A 47 -1.55 8.22 -14.63
N GLN A 48 -2.30 7.11 -14.70
CA GLN A 48 -2.80 6.40 -13.51
C GLN A 48 -1.66 5.97 -12.59
N THR A 49 -0.58 5.46 -13.17
CA THR A 49 0.62 5.07 -12.41
C THR A 49 1.27 6.29 -11.77
N SER A 50 1.39 7.41 -12.50
CA SER A 50 1.98 8.66 -12.01
C SER A 50 1.20 9.24 -10.83
N THR A 51 -0.13 9.28 -10.93
CA THR A 51 -1.01 9.72 -9.84
C THR A 51 -0.82 8.85 -8.61
N MET A 52 -0.83 7.53 -8.78
CA MET A 52 -0.68 6.57 -7.68
C MET A 52 0.70 6.62 -6.99
N ILE A 53 1.80 6.83 -7.72
CA ILE A 53 3.14 6.93 -7.10
C ILE A 53 3.42 8.31 -6.48
N SER A 54 2.60 9.32 -6.78
CA SER A 54 2.69 10.67 -6.22
C SER A 54 1.88 10.82 -4.92
N ASP A 55 1.04 9.84 -4.60
CA ASP A 55 0.23 9.84 -3.40
C ASP A 55 1.08 9.59 -2.14
N THR A 56 0.98 10.54 -1.21
CA THR A 56 1.73 10.56 0.06
C THR A 56 1.39 9.42 1.02
N SER A 57 0.28 8.72 0.78
CA SER A 57 -0.09 7.50 1.51
C SER A 57 0.88 6.36 1.25
N PHE A 58 1.60 6.42 0.13
CA PHE A 58 2.54 5.38 -0.29
C PHE A 58 3.99 5.85 -0.17
N TYR A 59 4.82 4.99 0.39
CA TYR A 59 6.26 5.22 0.50
C TYR A 59 7.04 4.25 -0.39
N ARG A 60 7.93 4.79 -1.23
CA ARG A 60 8.78 3.99 -2.13
C ARG A 60 9.93 3.35 -1.37
N ILE A 61 9.90 2.02 -1.21
CA ILE A 61 10.97 1.26 -0.52
C ILE A 61 12.03 0.70 -1.47
N SER A 62 11.75 0.62 -2.77
CA SER A 62 12.70 0.20 -3.80
C SER A 62 12.33 0.82 -5.15
N THR A 63 13.09 0.51 -6.21
CA THR A 63 12.86 1.04 -7.56
C THR A 63 11.41 0.85 -8.03
N ASN A 64 10.76 -0.23 -7.62
CA ASN A 64 9.42 -0.55 -8.12
C ASN A 64 8.44 -0.99 -7.04
N CYS A 65 8.72 -0.75 -5.75
CA CYS A 65 7.85 -1.19 -4.67
C CYS A 65 7.48 -0.05 -3.74
N TYR A 66 6.18 0.07 -3.49
CA TYR A 66 5.55 1.13 -2.71
C TYR A 66 4.67 0.51 -1.63
N VAL A 67 4.83 0.97 -0.39
CA VAL A 67 4.09 0.46 0.77
C VAL A 67 3.09 1.50 1.26
N ASN A 68 1.89 1.06 1.63
CA ASN A 68 0.86 1.93 2.19
C ASN A 68 1.14 2.17 3.68
N LEU A 69 1.46 3.41 4.04
CA LEU A 69 1.81 3.79 5.41
C LEU A 69 0.66 3.58 6.39
N PHE A 70 -0.59 3.79 5.94
CA PHE A 70 -1.78 3.69 6.77
C PHE A 70 -2.21 2.25 7.05
N LYS A 71 -1.66 1.27 6.33
CA LYS A 71 -1.95 -0.15 6.54
C LYS A 71 -0.86 -0.87 7.33
N ILE A 72 0.22 -0.18 7.72
CA ILE A 72 1.28 -0.77 8.56
C ILE A 72 0.73 -0.93 9.98
N SER A 73 0.66 -2.18 10.43
CA SER A 73 0.28 -2.54 11.79
C SER A 73 1.47 -2.49 12.76
N GLU A 74 2.63 -2.97 12.32
CA GLU A 74 3.82 -3.06 13.17
C GLU A 74 5.10 -3.04 12.33
N ILE A 75 6.20 -2.61 12.94
CA ILE A 75 7.56 -2.77 12.39
C ILE A 75 8.34 -3.69 13.33
N ARG A 76 8.70 -4.88 12.85
CA ARG A 76 9.56 -5.84 13.57
C ARG A 76 10.89 -5.97 12.83
N ASP A 77 12.00 -5.68 13.50
CA ASP A 77 13.34 -5.67 12.90
C ASP A 77 13.41 -4.85 11.60
N ASN A 78 13.57 -5.54 10.47
CA ASN A 78 13.61 -4.96 9.13
C ASN A 78 12.36 -5.23 8.29
N MET A 79 11.24 -5.57 8.93
CA MET A 79 9.99 -5.97 8.28
C MET A 79 8.84 -5.07 8.67
N LEU A 80 8.01 -4.72 7.68
CA LEU A 80 6.70 -4.13 7.91
C LEU A 80 5.66 -5.25 7.95
N LEU A 81 4.77 -5.20 8.93
CA LEU A 81 3.64 -6.11 9.08
C LEU A 81 2.36 -5.33 8.77
N PHE A 82 1.47 -5.90 7.95
CA PHE A 82 0.20 -5.27 7.56
C PHE A 82 -1.04 -5.92 8.20
N ARG A 83 -0.84 -7.00 8.96
CA ARG A 83 -1.87 -7.72 9.73
C ARG A 83 -1.28 -8.34 10.98
N ASP A 84 -2.16 -8.66 11.91
CA ASP A 84 -1.86 -9.50 13.06
C ASP A 84 -1.70 -10.99 12.67
N GLU A 85 -1.24 -11.77 13.65
CA GLU A 85 -0.94 -13.20 13.49
C GLU A 85 -2.21 -14.06 13.31
N ILE A 86 -3.36 -13.55 13.78
CA ILE A 86 -4.66 -14.25 13.75
C ILE A 86 -5.19 -14.31 12.30
N HIS A 87 -5.02 -13.23 11.55
CA HIS A 87 -5.57 -13.08 10.20
C HIS A 87 -4.58 -13.42 9.08
N GLY A 88 -3.40 -13.94 9.41
CA GLY A 88 -2.33 -14.23 8.45
C GLY A 88 -1.50 -12.98 8.14
N ILE A 89 -0.28 -12.97 8.66
CA ILE A 89 0.65 -11.85 8.51
C ILE A 89 1.08 -11.75 7.04
N LYS A 90 0.85 -10.58 6.44
CA LYS A 90 1.57 -10.18 5.22
C LYS A 90 2.70 -9.26 5.63
N THR A 91 3.90 -9.59 5.16
CA THR A 91 5.11 -8.85 5.50
C THR A 91 5.88 -8.43 4.26
N ILE A 92 6.69 -7.38 4.42
CA ILE A 92 7.70 -7.01 3.43
C ILE A 92 8.97 -6.54 4.13
N THR A 93 10.11 -7.04 3.68
CA THR A 93 11.42 -6.59 4.16
C THR A 93 11.75 -5.24 3.54
N VAL A 94 12.29 -4.34 4.36
CA VAL A 94 12.61 -2.96 3.98
C VAL A 94 14.04 -2.63 4.39
N PRO A 95 14.83 -1.98 3.51
CA PRO A 95 16.16 -1.50 3.88
C PRO A 95 16.12 -0.58 5.10
N ARG A 96 17.10 -0.69 6.00
CA ARG A 96 17.13 0.07 7.26
C ARG A 96 16.93 1.58 7.09
N ARG A 97 17.58 2.18 6.08
CA ARG A 97 17.42 3.62 5.77
C ARG A 97 15.97 4.04 5.52
N ASN A 98 15.18 3.16 4.92
CA ASN A 98 13.78 3.42 4.60
C ASN A 98 12.91 3.25 5.85
N LEU A 99 13.25 2.31 6.75
CA LEU A 99 12.54 2.14 8.02
C LEU A 99 12.62 3.38 8.91
N GLU A 100 13.80 4.01 8.96
CA GLU A 100 13.99 5.26 9.72
C GLU A 100 13.07 6.37 9.19
N GLN A 101 12.88 6.47 7.88
CA GLN A 101 11.96 7.43 7.26
C GLN A 101 10.50 7.05 7.48
N ILE A 102 10.13 5.78 7.26
CA ILE A 102 8.77 5.29 7.46
C ILE A 102 8.30 5.54 8.89
N ARG A 103 9.14 5.28 9.90
CA ARG A 103 8.82 5.56 11.31
C ARG A 103 8.41 7.02 11.53
N ARG A 104 9.08 7.98 10.88
CA ARG A 104 8.73 9.42 11.00
C ARG A 104 7.42 9.79 10.29
N LEU A 105 7.00 8.99 9.32
CA LEU A 105 5.84 9.24 8.48
C LEU A 105 4.59 8.49 8.95
N LEU A 106 4.72 7.55 9.89
CA LEU A 106 3.57 6.79 10.40
C LEU A 106 2.54 7.71 11.07
N PRO A 107 1.23 7.54 10.81
CA PRO A 107 0.17 8.39 11.35
C PRO A 107 0.18 8.46 12.88
N HIS A 108 0.35 7.33 13.56
CA HIS A 108 0.39 7.26 15.04
C HIS A 108 1.51 8.11 15.67
N ASN A 109 2.61 8.36 14.93
CA ASN A 109 3.67 9.24 15.40
C ASN A 109 3.36 10.72 15.17
N ARG A 110 2.45 11.06 14.25
CA ARG A 110 1.97 12.44 14.05
C ARG A 110 1.02 12.86 15.15
N ASP A 111 0.09 12.00 15.56
CA ASP A 111 -0.87 12.31 16.63
C ASP A 111 -0.17 12.54 17.97
N ALA A 112 0.82 11.69 18.30
CA ALA A 112 1.66 11.87 19.49
C ALA A 112 2.52 13.15 19.47
N GLN A 113 2.85 13.66 18.29
CA GLN A 113 3.65 14.89 18.12
C GLN A 113 2.77 16.15 18.17
N ILE A 114 1.53 16.09 17.67
CA ILE A 114 0.55 17.19 17.76
C ILE A 114 0.08 17.37 19.21
N ASP A 115 -0.16 16.30 19.95
CA ASP A 115 -0.55 16.35 21.37
C ASP A 115 0.52 16.99 22.27
N GLN A 116 1.81 16.88 21.93
CA GLN A 116 2.88 17.55 22.66
C GLN A 116 2.93 19.05 22.40
N ILE A 117 2.54 19.51 21.21
CA ILE A 117 2.53 20.94 20.87
C ILE A 117 1.34 21.64 21.55
N HIS A 118 0.19 20.98 21.68
CA HIS A 118 -1.01 21.55 22.30
C HIS A 118 -1.00 21.56 23.84
N ARG A 119 -0.04 20.90 24.50
CA ARG A 119 0.08 20.91 25.98
C ARG A 119 1.00 22.02 26.53
N VAL A 120 1.57 22.86 25.67
CA VAL A 120 2.45 23.98 26.08
C VAL A 120 1.80 25.35 25.83
N GLY A 121 0.47 25.39 25.67
CA GLY A 121 -0.32 26.62 25.53
C GLY A 121 -1.09 26.96 26.80
#